data_AF-C7NN87-F1
#
_entry.id   AF-C7NN87-F1
#
_cell.length_a   1.000
_cell.length_b   1.000
_cell.length_c   1.000
_cell.angle_alpha   90.00
_cell.angle_beta   90.00
_cell.angle_gamma   90.00
#
_symmetry.space_group_name_H-M   'P 1'
#
loop_
_entity.id
_entity.type
_entity.pdbx_description
1 polymer ?
#
loop_
_entity_poly.entity_id
_entity_poly.type
_entity_poly.pdbx_seq_one_letter_code
_entity_poly.pdbx_strand_id
1 'polypeptide(L)'
;MTVPLRSFAAVLCVVLFVTAGSAATVSYFSDTEQASGTIQAADSFQGGGPGGGTPPGKKAYNDADGDGEYDSDEQTINKNRLRDFNDPDANLVIPSDIGSVSRNGNGNVSITAKSITSSAGFDAKNGGIHLNATDGEISISADSVIGQTGDVTIEATKDIDLNGVTVESDNGAITVSTDGHLDLDNAHLSSNCDIYLQAQTITAQSTTIDSGRAIDITADSDLDIDDATLTSSGSYDIDLQAQTVTARYASVQASNGGTVLNATSGTLDATGADMTGGNAGIVLESVGSMWLNDSTLTTQNGDVTADLGTSATTLYVDNTDIEYTNTLVYDPADISIVGTPKQGLGAVSPSSNP
;
A
#
# COMPACT_ATOMS: atom_id res chain seq x y z
N MET A 1 6.66 67.42 34.51
CA MET A 1 6.27 67.50 33.08
C MET A 1 5.65 66.15 32.73
N THR A 2 4.34 66.09 32.80
CA THR A 2 3.49 64.89 32.63
C THR A 2 2.95 64.85 31.21
N VAL A 3 3.13 63.74 30.51
CA VAL A 3 2.42 63.42 29.27
C VAL A 3 1.82 62.01 29.44
N PRO A 4 0.54 61.79 29.09
CA PRO A 4 -0.29 60.78 29.73
C PRO A 4 -0.17 59.39 29.11
N LEU A 5 -0.34 58.38 29.95
CA LEU A 5 -0.60 56.99 29.58
C LEU A 5 -1.95 56.94 28.84
N ARG A 6 -1.92 56.78 27.51
CA ARG A 6 -3.13 56.49 26.73
C ARG A 6 -3.39 54.99 26.78
N SER A 7 -4.29 54.60 27.68
CA SER A 7 -4.93 53.29 27.67
C SER A 7 -5.63 53.07 26.32
N PHE A 8 -5.13 52.14 25.51
CA PHE A 8 -5.88 51.60 24.39
C PHE A 8 -6.86 50.55 24.95
N ALA A 9 -8.14 50.89 24.96
CA ALA A 9 -9.20 49.92 25.15
C ALA A 9 -9.30 49.10 23.84
N ALA A 10 -8.80 47.87 23.85
CA ALA A 10 -9.16 46.90 22.83
C ALA A 10 -10.62 46.51 23.05
N VAL A 11 -11.50 46.98 22.17
CA VAL A 11 -12.90 46.53 22.16
C VAL A 11 -12.92 45.14 21.53
N LEU A 12 -12.99 44.13 22.38
CA LEU A 12 -13.21 42.74 21.98
C LEU A 12 -14.72 42.57 21.69
N CYS A 13 -15.13 42.74 20.44
CA CYS A 13 -16.45 42.31 19.99
C CYS A 13 -16.36 40.85 19.55
N VAL A 14 -16.65 39.91 20.46
CA VAL A 14 -16.91 38.51 20.08
C VAL A 14 -18.35 38.44 19.59
N VAL A 15 -18.54 38.29 18.28
CA VAL A 15 -19.85 37.92 17.72
C VAL A 15 -19.90 36.39 17.67
N LEU A 16 -20.48 35.80 18.71
CA LEU A 16 -20.76 34.36 18.79
C LEU A 16 -22.12 34.10 18.12
N PHE A 17 -22.11 33.63 16.88
CA PHE A 17 -23.27 32.97 16.29
C PHE A 17 -23.20 31.49 16.62
N VAL A 18 -23.83 31.10 17.74
CA VAL A 18 -24.04 29.69 18.09
C VAL A 18 -25.41 29.30 17.56
N THR A 19 -25.46 28.75 16.35
CA THR A 19 -26.61 27.95 15.92
C THR A 19 -26.36 26.52 16.37
N ALA A 20 -27.23 26.00 17.23
CA ALA A 20 -27.16 24.63 17.70
C ALA A 20 -27.29 23.66 16.50
N GLY A 21 -26.22 22.94 16.15
CA GLY A 21 -26.31 21.75 15.29
C GLY A 21 -25.26 21.54 14.20
N SER A 22 -24.31 22.45 13.95
CA SER A 22 -23.27 22.26 12.92
C SER A 22 -21.89 22.75 13.36
N ALA A 23 -20.85 22.20 12.74
CA ALA A 23 -19.45 22.57 12.99
C ALA A 23 -19.26 24.09 12.86
N ALA A 24 -18.72 24.73 13.89
CA ALA A 24 -18.43 26.15 13.87
C ALA A 24 -17.02 26.37 13.32
N THR A 25 -16.91 26.98 12.14
CA THR A 25 -15.63 27.47 11.63
C THR A 25 -15.27 28.75 12.38
N VAL A 26 -14.16 28.71 13.13
CA VAL A 26 -13.64 29.86 13.88
C VAL A 26 -12.41 30.40 13.16
N SER A 27 -12.51 31.63 12.64
CA SER A 27 -11.36 32.35 12.06
C SER A 27 -11.00 33.54 12.94
N TYR A 28 -9.70 33.67 13.25
CA TYR A 28 -9.17 34.81 14.01
C TYR A 28 -8.43 35.76 13.07
N PHE A 29 -8.89 37.01 12.99
CA PHE A 29 -8.19 38.07 12.28
C PHE A 29 -7.87 39.18 13.27
N SER A 30 -6.62 39.64 13.26
CA SER A 30 -6.24 40.92 13.85
C SER A 30 -5.72 41.82 12.74
N ASP A 31 -6.44 42.90 12.47
CA ASP A 31 -5.94 43.99 11.64
C ASP A 31 -5.68 45.21 12.53
N THR A 32 -4.59 45.93 12.27
CA THR A 32 -4.22 47.19 12.93
C THR A 32 -4.69 48.42 12.15
N GLU A 33 -5.27 48.24 10.97
CA GLU A 33 -5.67 49.31 10.05
C GLU A 33 -7.21 49.41 9.95
N GLN A 34 -7.76 50.62 9.85
CA GLN A 34 -9.22 50.85 9.73
C GLN A 34 -9.74 50.57 8.31
N ALA A 35 -9.45 49.38 7.77
CA ALA A 35 -10.03 48.95 6.50
C ALA A 35 -11.31 48.13 6.76
N SER A 36 -12.39 48.47 6.07
CA SER A 36 -13.59 47.64 6.05
C SER A 36 -13.38 46.48 5.08
N GLY A 37 -13.29 45.25 5.60
CA GLY A 37 -13.36 44.01 4.83
C GLY A 37 -14.71 43.34 4.98
N THR A 38 -15.22 42.73 3.91
CA THR A 38 -16.38 41.84 3.97
C THR A 38 -15.89 40.40 4.00
N ILE A 39 -16.33 39.63 4.99
CA ILE A 39 -16.19 38.18 5.02
C ILE A 39 -17.50 37.61 4.51
N GLN A 40 -17.45 36.90 3.38
CA GLN A 40 -18.56 36.07 2.92
C GLN A 40 -18.19 34.63 3.28
N ALA A 41 -18.86 34.07 4.28
CA ALA A 41 -18.80 32.63 4.49
C ALA A 41 -19.44 31.96 3.26
N ALA A 42 -18.85 30.86 2.79
CA ALA A 42 -19.51 30.03 1.79
C ALA A 42 -20.83 29.52 2.38
N ASP A 43 -21.92 29.59 1.61
CA ASP A 43 -23.24 29.13 2.05
C ASP A 43 -23.24 27.61 2.33
N SER A 44 -22.24 26.88 1.82
CA SER A 44 -21.90 25.53 2.24
C SER A 44 -20.41 25.23 1.99
N PHE A 45 -19.82 24.32 2.78
CA PHE A 45 -18.54 23.67 2.49
C PHE A 45 -18.76 22.29 1.82
N GLN A 46 -19.97 22.02 1.34
CA GLN A 46 -20.19 20.86 0.50
C GLN A 46 -19.71 21.27 -0.89
N GLY A 47 -18.74 20.52 -1.41
CA GLY A 47 -18.20 20.70 -2.77
C GLY A 47 -19.25 20.61 -3.88
N GLY A 48 -20.52 20.33 -3.58
CA GLY A 48 -21.59 20.27 -4.56
C GLY A 48 -21.98 21.65 -5.10
N GLY A 49 -21.68 21.86 -6.38
CA GLY A 49 -22.56 22.65 -7.23
C GLY A 49 -24.00 22.13 -7.16
N PRO A 50 -24.97 22.83 -7.78
CA PRO A 50 -26.35 22.34 -7.88
C PRO A 50 -26.42 21.12 -8.82
N GLY A 51 -25.91 19.98 -8.37
CA GLY A 51 -25.66 18.76 -9.14
C GLY A 51 -25.13 17.62 -8.24
N GLY A 52 -24.25 17.95 -7.29
CA GLY A 52 -23.56 17.03 -6.39
C GLY A 52 -24.47 16.15 -5.53
N GLY A 53 -24.82 14.98 -6.04
CA GLY A 53 -25.55 13.96 -5.30
C GLY A 53 -25.49 12.62 -6.03
N THR A 54 -25.50 11.52 -5.28
CA THR A 54 -25.54 10.16 -5.86
C THR A 54 -26.64 10.04 -6.92
N PRO A 55 -26.37 9.41 -8.08
CA PRO A 55 -27.33 9.33 -9.16
C PRO A 55 -28.62 8.64 -8.70
N PRO A 56 -29.81 9.11 -9.15
CA PRO A 56 -31.07 8.51 -8.76
C PRO A 56 -31.12 7.00 -9.08
N GLY A 57 -31.47 6.21 -8.06
CA GLY A 57 -31.72 4.79 -8.21
C GLY A 57 -30.51 3.87 -8.02
N LYS A 58 -29.51 4.28 -7.22
CA LYS A 58 -28.36 3.45 -6.83
C LYS A 58 -27.60 2.96 -8.06
N LYS A 59 -26.99 3.90 -8.77
CA LYS A 59 -26.32 3.65 -10.06
C LYS A 59 -24.85 4.05 -9.96
N ALA A 60 -24.03 3.41 -10.77
CA ALA A 60 -22.72 3.93 -11.10
C ALA A 60 -22.87 5.02 -12.18
N TYR A 61 -21.82 5.75 -12.47
CA TYR A 61 -21.81 6.77 -13.50
C TYR A 61 -20.43 6.90 -14.15
N ASN A 62 -20.41 7.50 -15.34
CA ASN A 62 -19.19 7.95 -15.99
C ASN A 62 -18.96 9.41 -15.62
N ASP A 63 -17.96 9.66 -14.79
CA ASP A 63 -17.51 10.97 -14.32
C ASP A 63 -16.81 11.72 -15.47
N ALA A 64 -17.60 12.41 -16.28
CA ALA A 64 -17.15 12.89 -17.59
C ALA A 64 -16.22 14.10 -17.48
N ASP A 65 -16.36 14.90 -16.43
CA ASP A 65 -15.55 16.09 -16.19
C ASP A 65 -14.48 15.90 -15.09
N GLY A 66 -14.52 14.79 -14.36
CA GLY A 66 -13.46 14.33 -13.47
C GLY A 66 -13.50 14.98 -12.09
N ASP A 67 -14.67 15.43 -11.65
CA ASP A 67 -14.83 16.07 -10.34
C ASP A 67 -15.20 15.09 -9.20
N GLY A 68 -15.44 13.82 -9.55
CA GLY A 68 -15.79 12.75 -8.62
C GLY A 68 -17.23 12.78 -8.13
N GLU A 69 -18.04 13.77 -8.54
CA GLU A 69 -19.44 13.90 -8.22
C GLU A 69 -20.31 13.50 -9.42
N TYR A 70 -21.57 13.11 -9.16
CA TYR A 70 -22.47 12.82 -10.26
C TYR A 70 -23.16 14.09 -10.73
N ASP A 71 -23.13 14.30 -12.04
CA ASP A 71 -23.82 15.38 -12.72
C ASP A 71 -24.98 14.91 -13.58
N SER A 72 -26.01 15.75 -13.70
CA SER A 72 -27.28 15.35 -14.33
C SER A 72 -27.17 14.97 -15.81
N ASP A 73 -26.14 15.45 -16.49
CA ASP A 73 -25.80 15.15 -17.89
C ASP A 73 -24.88 13.92 -18.05
N GLU A 74 -24.42 13.34 -16.95
CA GLU A 74 -23.55 12.17 -16.98
C GLU A 74 -24.30 10.86 -17.22
N GLN A 75 -23.57 9.93 -17.85
CA GLN A 75 -24.12 8.63 -18.18
C GLN A 75 -24.19 7.74 -16.94
N THR A 76 -25.41 7.46 -16.47
CA THR A 76 -25.63 6.46 -15.41
C THR A 76 -25.56 5.01 -15.93
N ILE A 77 -25.05 4.12 -15.08
CA ILE A 77 -24.82 2.71 -15.35
C ILE A 77 -25.55 1.88 -14.29
N ASN A 78 -26.43 0.98 -14.75
CA ASN A 78 -27.15 0.08 -13.85
C ASN A 78 -26.23 -1.03 -13.31
N LYS A 79 -26.44 -1.43 -12.05
CA LYS A 79 -25.70 -2.49 -11.37
C LYS A 79 -25.55 -3.78 -12.19
N ASN A 80 -26.62 -4.18 -12.89
CA ASN A 80 -26.63 -5.40 -13.69
C ASN A 80 -25.73 -5.35 -14.93
N ARG A 81 -25.21 -4.18 -15.32
CA ARG A 81 -24.24 -4.01 -16.40
C ARG A 81 -22.80 -3.92 -15.89
N LEU A 82 -22.60 -3.60 -14.61
CA LEU A 82 -21.25 -3.39 -14.05
C LEU A 82 -20.36 -4.62 -14.12
N ARG A 83 -20.91 -5.81 -13.87
CA ARG A 83 -20.11 -7.06 -13.83
C ARG A 83 -19.43 -7.47 -15.15
N ASP A 84 -19.80 -6.81 -16.25
CA ASP A 84 -19.29 -7.02 -17.61
C ASP A 84 -19.01 -5.64 -18.27
N PHE A 85 -18.72 -4.61 -17.47
CA PHE A 85 -18.57 -3.25 -17.96
C PHE A 85 -17.29 -3.15 -18.80
N ASN A 86 -17.42 -2.57 -20.00
CA ASN A 86 -16.31 -2.42 -20.92
C ASN A 86 -16.52 -1.14 -21.71
N ASP A 87 -15.90 -0.07 -21.22
CA ASP A 87 -15.85 1.24 -21.85
C ASP A 87 -14.52 1.91 -21.48
N PRO A 88 -13.44 1.66 -22.25
CA PRO A 88 -12.09 2.12 -21.91
C PRO A 88 -11.91 3.65 -21.92
N ASP A 89 -12.92 4.40 -22.36
CA ASP A 89 -12.91 5.86 -22.35
C ASP A 89 -13.63 6.47 -21.14
N ALA A 90 -14.32 5.66 -20.32
CA ALA A 90 -15.11 6.12 -19.18
C ALA A 90 -14.30 6.26 -17.89
N ASN A 91 -14.46 7.35 -17.15
CA ASN A 91 -14.00 7.45 -15.76
C ASN A 91 -15.12 6.87 -14.88
N LEU A 92 -15.00 5.59 -14.50
CA LEU A 92 -16.10 4.88 -13.86
C LEU A 92 -16.12 5.15 -12.35
N VAL A 93 -17.24 5.68 -11.85
CA VAL A 93 -17.49 5.80 -10.40
C VAL A 93 -18.58 4.83 -9.95
N ILE A 94 -18.26 4.00 -8.96
CA ILE A 94 -19.14 2.98 -8.37
C ILE A 94 -19.39 3.33 -6.89
N PRO A 95 -20.46 4.07 -6.58
CA PRO A 95 -20.76 4.47 -5.21
C PRO A 95 -21.24 3.28 -4.35
N SER A 96 -20.96 3.33 -3.04
CA SER A 96 -21.35 2.27 -2.08
C SER A 96 -22.85 1.98 -2.02
N ASP A 97 -23.71 2.94 -2.37
CA ASP A 97 -25.16 2.83 -2.28
C ASP A 97 -25.76 1.79 -3.27
N ILE A 98 -25.01 1.45 -4.33
CA ILE A 98 -25.32 0.36 -5.26
C ILE A 98 -25.16 -1.02 -4.61
N GLY A 99 -24.38 -1.11 -3.54
CA GLY A 99 -23.92 -2.34 -2.90
C GLY A 99 -23.02 -3.17 -3.83
N SER A 100 -22.45 -4.26 -3.32
CA SER A 100 -21.38 -5.00 -4.00
C SER A 100 -21.71 -5.41 -5.44
N VAL A 101 -20.77 -5.22 -6.35
CA VAL A 101 -20.84 -5.69 -7.73
C VAL A 101 -20.55 -7.18 -7.73
N SER A 102 -21.63 -7.97 -7.73
CA SER A 102 -21.55 -9.42 -7.49
C SER A 102 -21.96 -10.26 -8.70
N ARG A 103 -21.29 -11.40 -8.92
CA ARG A 103 -21.76 -12.48 -9.81
C ARG A 103 -21.96 -13.77 -9.01
N ASN A 104 -23.23 -14.19 -8.90
CA ASN A 104 -23.63 -15.40 -8.18
C ASN A 104 -23.56 -16.69 -9.02
N GLY A 105 -23.48 -16.57 -10.36
CA GLY A 105 -23.34 -17.71 -11.28
C GLY A 105 -21.89 -17.91 -11.71
N ASN A 106 -21.69 -18.74 -12.73
CA ASN A 106 -20.36 -18.95 -13.31
C ASN A 106 -19.85 -17.71 -14.04
N GLY A 107 -18.54 -17.52 -13.98
CA GLY A 107 -17.81 -16.47 -14.69
C GLY A 107 -17.34 -15.35 -13.77
N ASN A 108 -16.72 -14.35 -14.39
CA ASN A 108 -15.94 -13.35 -13.68
C ASN A 108 -16.75 -12.05 -13.51
N VAL A 109 -16.40 -11.23 -12.54
CA VAL A 109 -16.67 -9.79 -12.61
C VAL A 109 -15.52 -9.19 -13.42
N SER A 110 -15.82 -8.58 -14.57
CA SER A 110 -14.82 -7.99 -15.44
C SER A 110 -15.22 -6.56 -15.78
N ILE A 111 -14.34 -5.62 -15.43
CA ILE A 111 -14.54 -4.18 -15.60
C ILE A 111 -13.33 -3.62 -16.32
N THR A 112 -13.56 -2.99 -17.47
CA THR A 112 -12.57 -2.19 -18.18
C THR A 112 -13.09 -0.78 -18.34
N ALA A 113 -12.31 0.19 -17.86
CA ALA A 113 -12.63 1.60 -17.88
C ALA A 113 -11.34 2.41 -18.10
N LYS A 114 -11.47 3.73 -18.31
CA LYS A 114 -10.32 4.63 -18.33
C LYS A 114 -9.68 4.72 -16.95
N SER A 115 -10.51 4.95 -15.93
CA SER A 115 -10.21 4.91 -14.49
C SER A 115 -11.36 4.24 -13.74
N ILE A 116 -11.10 3.72 -12.54
CA ILE A 116 -12.11 3.09 -11.69
C ILE A 116 -12.02 3.66 -10.28
N THR A 117 -13.07 4.34 -9.82
CA THR A 117 -13.23 4.72 -8.41
C THR A 117 -14.40 3.93 -7.84
N SER A 118 -14.16 3.10 -6.83
CA SER A 118 -15.21 2.27 -6.21
C SER A 118 -15.21 2.39 -4.70
N SER A 119 -16.38 2.68 -4.15
CA SER A 119 -16.69 2.48 -2.72
C SER A 119 -17.63 1.28 -2.51
N ALA A 120 -17.86 0.47 -3.57
CA ALA A 120 -18.56 -0.79 -3.51
C ALA A 120 -17.60 -1.98 -3.63
N GLY A 121 -17.85 -3.05 -2.88
CA GLY A 121 -17.05 -4.28 -2.97
C GLY A 121 -17.35 -5.10 -4.23
N PHE A 122 -16.48 -6.07 -4.51
CA PHE A 122 -16.59 -6.97 -5.66
C PHE A 122 -16.61 -8.43 -5.19
N ASP A 123 -17.50 -9.25 -5.77
CA ASP A 123 -17.69 -10.65 -5.38
C ASP A 123 -18.00 -11.51 -6.62
N ALA A 124 -17.14 -12.48 -6.93
CA ALA A 124 -17.40 -13.52 -7.91
C ALA A 124 -17.36 -14.90 -7.25
N LYS A 125 -18.53 -15.53 -7.07
CA LYS A 125 -18.65 -16.82 -6.37
C LYS A 125 -18.11 -18.02 -7.13
N ASN A 126 -18.18 -17.99 -8.46
CA ASN A 126 -17.73 -19.09 -9.32
C ASN A 126 -16.91 -18.52 -10.49
N GLY A 127 -15.98 -17.63 -10.16
CA GLY A 127 -15.02 -17.04 -11.09
C GLY A 127 -14.06 -16.10 -10.38
N GLY A 128 -13.36 -15.31 -11.19
CA GLY A 128 -12.40 -14.29 -10.73
C GLY A 128 -12.94 -12.86 -10.78
N ILE A 129 -12.10 -11.93 -10.37
CA ILE A 129 -12.31 -10.48 -10.51
C ILE A 129 -11.23 -9.95 -11.45
N HIS A 130 -11.61 -9.18 -12.47
CA HIS A 130 -10.66 -8.48 -13.33
C HIS A 130 -11.05 -7.01 -13.43
N LEU A 131 -10.23 -6.13 -12.87
CA LEU A 131 -10.38 -4.68 -12.92
C LEU A 131 -9.22 -4.12 -13.74
N ASN A 132 -9.53 -3.36 -14.79
CA ASN A 132 -8.53 -2.80 -15.70
C ASN A 132 -8.83 -1.31 -15.97
N ALA A 133 -7.92 -0.43 -15.55
CA ALA A 133 -7.92 0.99 -15.88
C ALA A 133 -6.90 1.28 -17.00
N THR A 134 -7.40 1.64 -18.17
CA THR A 134 -6.56 1.70 -19.38
C THR A 134 -5.70 2.95 -19.50
N ASP A 135 -6.05 4.05 -18.83
CA ASP A 135 -5.32 5.34 -18.87
C ASP A 135 -5.46 6.13 -17.56
N GLY A 136 -5.64 5.41 -16.46
CA GLY A 136 -6.11 5.98 -15.20
C GLY A 136 -5.76 5.12 -14.01
N GLU A 137 -6.13 5.63 -12.85
CA GLU A 137 -5.97 4.96 -11.57
C GLU A 137 -7.12 4.00 -11.27
N ILE A 138 -6.87 3.08 -10.33
CA ILE A 138 -7.91 2.32 -9.64
C ILE A 138 -7.85 2.70 -8.16
N SER A 139 -8.93 3.29 -7.63
CA SER A 139 -9.08 3.53 -6.21
C SER A 139 -10.27 2.72 -5.67
N ILE A 140 -10.01 1.84 -4.70
CA ILE A 140 -11.03 1.03 -4.05
C ILE A 140 -11.01 1.35 -2.56
N SER A 141 -12.10 1.97 -2.09
CA SER A 141 -12.34 2.27 -0.67
C SER A 141 -13.39 1.34 -0.05
N ALA A 142 -13.65 0.21 -0.71
CA ALA A 142 -14.60 -0.79 -0.26
C ALA A 142 -13.93 -1.84 0.65
N ASP A 143 -14.74 -2.52 1.46
CA ASP A 143 -14.21 -3.54 2.37
C ASP A 143 -13.50 -4.71 1.65
N SER A 144 -13.94 -5.11 0.46
CA SER A 144 -13.44 -6.35 -0.16
C SER A 144 -13.52 -6.47 -1.69
N VAL A 145 -12.55 -7.17 -2.26
CA VAL A 145 -12.46 -7.68 -3.64
C VAL A 145 -12.24 -9.20 -3.61
N ILE A 146 -13.27 -10.00 -3.93
CA ILE A 146 -13.26 -11.45 -3.69
C ILE A 146 -13.54 -12.25 -4.96
N GLY A 147 -12.61 -13.12 -5.36
CA GLY A 147 -12.76 -14.09 -6.44
C GLY A 147 -12.62 -15.54 -5.94
N GLN A 148 -13.73 -16.21 -5.63
CA GLN A 148 -13.70 -17.49 -4.88
C GLN A 148 -13.06 -18.66 -5.66
N THR A 149 -13.18 -18.69 -6.98
CA THR A 149 -12.70 -19.85 -7.77
C THR A 149 -11.77 -19.48 -8.92
N GLY A 150 -11.48 -18.20 -9.10
CA GLY A 150 -10.63 -17.72 -10.18
C GLY A 150 -9.78 -16.56 -9.70
N ASP A 151 -8.87 -16.13 -10.57
CA ASP A 151 -7.87 -15.13 -10.22
C ASP A 151 -8.51 -13.77 -9.89
N VAL A 152 -7.84 -13.02 -9.02
CA VAL A 152 -8.11 -11.59 -8.84
C VAL A 152 -7.00 -10.82 -9.53
N THR A 153 -7.35 -10.08 -10.58
CA THR A 153 -6.44 -9.25 -11.37
C THR A 153 -6.88 -7.80 -11.26
N ILE A 154 -5.97 -6.92 -10.83
CA ILE A 154 -6.19 -5.47 -10.73
C ILE A 154 -5.03 -4.78 -11.46
N GLU A 155 -5.34 -4.14 -12.58
CA GLU A 155 -4.35 -3.54 -13.49
C GLU A 155 -4.69 -2.08 -13.77
N ALA A 156 -3.69 -1.21 -13.69
CA ALA A 156 -3.83 0.21 -13.99
C ALA A 156 -2.56 0.78 -14.62
N THR A 157 -2.69 1.80 -15.47
CA THR A 157 -1.52 2.51 -16.03
C THR A 157 -1.07 3.69 -15.16
N LYS A 158 -1.84 4.01 -14.12
CA LYS A 158 -1.48 4.94 -13.04
C LYS A 158 -1.74 4.24 -11.71
N ASP A 159 -1.75 4.99 -10.63
CA ASP A 159 -1.76 4.47 -9.27
C ASP A 159 -2.91 3.48 -8.99
N ILE A 160 -2.65 2.54 -8.08
CA ILE A 160 -3.64 1.64 -7.50
C ILE A 160 -3.67 1.89 -6.00
N ASP A 161 -4.84 2.25 -5.48
CA ASP A 161 -5.10 2.42 -4.04
C ASP A 161 -6.04 1.31 -3.56
N LEU A 162 -5.50 0.44 -2.70
CA LEU A 162 -6.20 -0.63 -2.01
C LEU A 162 -6.00 -0.52 -0.49
N ASN A 163 -5.79 0.69 0.02
CA ASN A 163 -5.60 0.95 1.44
C ASN A 163 -6.74 0.34 2.28
N GLY A 164 -6.39 -0.52 3.24
CA GLY A 164 -7.36 -1.17 4.12
C GLY A 164 -8.31 -2.17 3.45
N VAL A 165 -8.10 -2.51 2.17
CA VAL A 165 -8.98 -3.43 1.42
C VAL A 165 -8.60 -4.88 1.68
N THR A 166 -9.60 -5.76 1.76
CA THR A 166 -9.38 -7.22 1.69
C THR A 166 -9.45 -7.70 0.24
N VAL A 167 -8.39 -8.33 -0.25
CA VAL A 167 -8.33 -8.96 -1.58
C VAL A 167 -8.14 -10.46 -1.41
N GLU A 168 -9.11 -11.25 -1.87
CA GLU A 168 -9.12 -12.70 -1.62
C GLU A 168 -9.34 -13.50 -2.91
N SER A 169 -8.55 -14.57 -3.09
CA SER A 169 -8.81 -15.60 -4.09
C SER A 169 -8.61 -17.02 -3.54
N ASP A 170 -9.70 -17.73 -3.24
CA ASP A 170 -9.61 -19.04 -2.59
C ASP A 170 -8.96 -20.11 -3.48
N ASN A 171 -8.99 -19.98 -4.80
CA ASN A 171 -8.44 -20.99 -5.73
C ASN A 171 -7.70 -20.43 -6.94
N GLY A 172 -7.55 -19.10 -7.03
CA GLY A 172 -6.81 -18.43 -8.10
C GLY A 172 -5.67 -17.61 -7.53
N ALA A 173 -4.81 -17.10 -8.41
CA ALA A 173 -3.75 -16.16 -8.03
C ALA A 173 -4.33 -14.77 -7.74
N ILE A 174 -3.57 -13.98 -6.99
CA ILE A 174 -3.77 -12.52 -6.94
C ILE A 174 -2.67 -11.87 -7.76
N THR A 175 -3.05 -10.97 -8.67
CA THR A 175 -2.12 -10.16 -9.45
C THR A 175 -2.57 -8.71 -9.38
N VAL A 176 -1.70 -7.85 -8.84
CA VAL A 176 -1.90 -6.40 -8.82
C VAL A 176 -0.73 -5.75 -9.53
N SER A 177 -0.99 -4.99 -10.60
CA SER A 177 0.06 -4.41 -11.43
C SER A 177 -0.28 -2.99 -11.83
N THR A 178 0.68 -2.08 -11.66
CA THR A 178 0.58 -0.69 -12.09
C THR A 178 1.90 -0.13 -12.60
N ASP A 179 1.85 0.84 -13.52
CA ASP A 179 3.03 1.64 -13.91
C ASP A 179 3.33 2.77 -12.89
N GLY A 180 2.42 3.01 -11.94
CA GLY A 180 2.48 4.06 -10.93
C GLY A 180 2.76 3.52 -9.52
N HIS A 181 2.15 4.16 -8.53
CA HIS A 181 2.22 3.77 -7.13
C HIS A 181 1.17 2.70 -6.79
N LEU A 182 1.54 1.71 -5.98
CA LEU A 182 0.63 0.75 -5.39
C LEU A 182 0.60 0.94 -3.87
N ASP A 183 -0.54 1.41 -3.35
CA ASP A 183 -0.82 1.56 -1.92
C ASP A 183 -1.64 0.36 -1.42
N LEU A 184 -1.03 -0.41 -0.51
CA LEU A 184 -1.59 -1.57 0.18
C LEU A 184 -1.62 -1.37 1.70
N ASP A 185 -1.39 -0.16 2.20
CA ASP A 185 -1.25 0.06 3.63
C ASP A 185 -2.50 -0.46 4.37
N ASN A 186 -2.30 -1.24 5.44
CA ASN A 186 -3.35 -1.91 6.21
C ASN A 186 -4.24 -2.90 5.42
N ALA A 187 -3.88 -3.25 4.18
CA ALA A 187 -4.64 -4.20 3.37
C ALA A 187 -4.43 -5.65 3.85
N HIS A 188 -5.32 -6.54 3.41
CA HIS A 188 -5.18 -7.98 3.60
C HIS A 188 -5.32 -8.70 2.26
N LEU A 189 -4.26 -9.39 1.82
CA LEU A 189 -4.25 -10.18 0.59
C LEU A 189 -4.15 -11.66 0.96
N SER A 190 -5.05 -12.49 0.45
CA SER A 190 -5.07 -13.92 0.76
C SER A 190 -5.37 -14.76 -0.47
N SER A 191 -4.50 -15.73 -0.77
CA SER A 191 -4.68 -16.67 -1.87
C SER A 191 -4.16 -18.06 -1.50
N ASN A 192 -4.82 -19.12 -1.96
CA ASN A 192 -4.23 -20.47 -1.91
C ASN A 192 -3.24 -20.75 -3.05
N CYS A 193 -3.10 -19.81 -4.00
CA CYS A 193 -2.16 -19.85 -5.11
C CYS A 193 -1.04 -18.83 -4.88
N ASP A 194 -0.47 -18.29 -5.95
CA ASP A 194 0.62 -17.30 -5.92
C ASP A 194 0.04 -15.88 -5.77
N ILE A 195 0.80 -14.97 -5.17
CA ILE A 195 0.49 -13.53 -5.10
C ILE A 195 1.60 -12.76 -5.79
N TYR A 196 1.24 -11.97 -6.81
CA TYR A 196 2.15 -11.17 -7.63
C TYR A 196 1.80 -9.68 -7.51
N LEU A 197 2.76 -8.87 -7.08
CA LEU A 197 2.62 -7.42 -6.95
C LEU A 197 3.70 -6.72 -7.77
N GLN A 198 3.31 -5.82 -8.66
CA GLN A 198 4.24 -5.05 -9.50
C GLN A 198 3.86 -3.58 -9.57
N ALA A 199 4.81 -2.69 -9.29
CA ALA A 199 4.59 -1.24 -9.40
C ALA A 199 5.88 -0.45 -9.65
N GLN A 200 5.76 0.85 -9.93
CA GLN A 200 6.91 1.75 -9.87
C GLN A 200 7.39 1.95 -8.42
N THR A 201 6.45 2.06 -7.48
CA THR A 201 6.70 2.10 -6.02
C THR A 201 5.58 1.35 -5.31
N ILE A 202 5.89 0.67 -4.19
CA ILE A 202 4.92 -0.07 -3.40
C ILE A 202 5.03 0.37 -1.93
N THR A 203 3.90 0.79 -1.33
CA THR A 203 3.74 0.87 0.13
C THR A 203 2.78 -0.21 0.59
N ALA A 204 3.23 -1.02 1.54
CA ALA A 204 2.47 -2.12 2.14
C ALA A 204 2.72 -2.16 3.65
N GLN A 205 2.61 -0.99 4.29
CA GLN A 205 2.83 -0.86 5.72
C GLN A 205 1.68 -1.51 6.49
N SER A 206 2.02 -2.30 7.52
CA SER A 206 1.03 -3.04 8.32
C SER A 206 0.10 -3.93 7.48
N THR A 207 0.52 -4.31 6.28
CA THR A 207 -0.24 -5.20 5.38
C THR A 207 -0.06 -6.65 5.79
N THR A 208 -1.09 -7.47 5.60
CA THR A 208 -0.97 -8.93 5.70
C THR A 208 -1.12 -9.57 4.33
N ILE A 209 -0.13 -10.36 3.92
CA ILE A 209 -0.12 -11.11 2.65
C ILE A 209 0.06 -12.60 2.97
N ASP A 210 -0.98 -13.39 2.78
CA ASP A 210 -0.99 -14.83 3.02
C ASP A 210 -1.15 -15.60 1.71
N SER A 211 -0.12 -16.37 1.35
CA SER A 211 -0.06 -17.15 0.12
C SER A 211 0.07 -18.64 0.43
N GLY A 212 -0.78 -19.45 -0.21
CA GLY A 212 -0.64 -20.89 -0.25
C GLY A 212 0.57 -21.32 -1.08
N ARG A 213 1.08 -20.44 -1.94
CA ARG A 213 2.25 -20.68 -2.79
C ARG A 213 3.23 -19.49 -2.72
N ALA A 214 3.78 -19.02 -3.84
CA ALA A 214 4.81 -17.98 -3.81
C ALA A 214 4.24 -16.59 -3.51
N ILE A 215 5.09 -15.69 -3.01
CA ILE A 215 4.83 -14.26 -2.94
C ILE A 215 5.96 -13.57 -3.69
N ASP A 216 5.63 -12.88 -4.77
CA ASP A 216 6.58 -12.14 -5.59
C ASP A 216 6.17 -10.66 -5.61
N ILE A 217 7.01 -9.79 -5.04
CA ILE A 217 6.78 -8.35 -4.96
C ILE A 217 7.93 -7.63 -5.63
N THR A 218 7.63 -6.90 -6.71
CA THR A 218 8.62 -6.14 -7.47
C THR A 218 8.20 -4.68 -7.58
N ALA A 219 9.00 -3.78 -7.01
CA ALA A 219 8.89 -2.35 -7.24
C ALA A 219 10.07 -1.86 -8.08
N ASP A 220 9.86 -0.99 -9.07
CA ASP A 220 10.98 -0.48 -9.87
C ASP A 220 11.87 0.52 -9.11
N SER A 221 11.35 1.18 -8.08
CA SER A 221 12.07 2.15 -7.24
C SER A 221 12.08 1.72 -5.77
N ASP A 222 10.98 1.89 -5.05
CA ASP A 222 10.96 1.72 -3.60
C ASP A 222 9.90 0.70 -3.20
N LEU A 223 10.29 -0.23 -2.34
CA LEU A 223 9.40 -1.19 -1.68
C LEU A 223 9.46 -0.94 -0.18
N ASP A 224 8.33 -0.56 0.39
CA ASP A 224 8.16 -0.36 1.82
C ASP A 224 7.14 -1.36 2.39
N ILE A 225 7.63 -2.33 3.16
CA ILE A 225 6.83 -3.36 3.84
C ILE A 225 7.01 -3.30 5.36
N ASP A 226 7.23 -2.10 5.90
CA ASP A 226 7.35 -1.91 7.34
C ASP A 226 6.14 -2.44 8.12
N ASP A 227 6.39 -3.10 9.25
CA ASP A 227 5.37 -3.72 10.11
C ASP A 227 4.46 -4.74 9.39
N ALA A 228 4.79 -5.15 8.15
CA ALA A 228 3.98 -6.07 7.37
C ALA A 228 4.16 -7.53 7.83
N THR A 229 3.18 -8.38 7.52
CA THR A 229 3.25 -9.83 7.69
C THR A 229 3.08 -10.51 6.34
N LEU A 230 4.11 -11.22 5.88
CA LEU A 230 4.11 -11.99 4.64
C LEU A 230 4.32 -13.47 4.98
N THR A 231 3.38 -14.33 4.57
CA THR A 231 3.43 -15.77 4.82
C THR A 231 3.31 -16.56 3.52
N SER A 232 4.31 -17.39 3.23
CA SER A 232 4.28 -18.36 2.14
C SER A 232 4.27 -19.79 2.70
N SER A 233 3.28 -20.58 2.28
CA SER A 233 3.09 -21.95 2.73
C SER A 233 3.83 -22.96 1.84
N GLY A 234 4.04 -24.17 2.34
CA GLY A 234 4.66 -25.23 1.52
C GLY A 234 6.15 -24.98 1.26
N SER A 235 6.59 -25.22 0.02
CA SER A 235 8.01 -25.12 -0.41
C SER A 235 8.24 -23.97 -1.38
N TYR A 236 7.42 -22.93 -1.28
CA TYR A 236 7.46 -21.76 -2.15
C TYR A 236 8.19 -20.62 -1.46
N ASP A 237 8.76 -19.75 -2.28
CA ASP A 237 9.65 -18.68 -1.84
C ASP A 237 8.84 -17.39 -1.58
N ILE A 238 9.48 -16.45 -0.90
CA ILE A 238 9.06 -15.05 -0.85
C ILE A 238 10.20 -14.23 -1.46
N ASP A 239 9.94 -13.60 -2.60
CA ASP A 239 10.91 -12.81 -3.35
C ASP A 239 10.49 -11.33 -3.37
N LEU A 240 11.31 -10.48 -2.77
CA LEU A 240 11.07 -9.04 -2.64
C LEU A 240 12.18 -8.26 -3.36
N GLN A 241 11.83 -7.43 -4.33
CA GLN A 241 12.80 -6.73 -5.16
C GLN A 241 12.43 -5.26 -5.37
N ALA A 242 13.41 -4.37 -5.17
CA ALA A 242 13.32 -2.97 -5.55
C ALA A 242 14.69 -2.30 -5.72
N GLN A 243 14.77 -1.00 -6.04
CA GLN A 243 16.02 -0.26 -5.88
C GLN A 243 16.36 -0.08 -4.41
N THR A 244 15.38 0.32 -3.60
CA THR A 244 15.48 0.35 -2.14
C THR A 244 14.39 -0.51 -1.51
N VAL A 245 14.74 -1.23 -0.44
CA VAL A 245 13.81 -2.08 0.31
C VAL A 245 13.84 -1.70 1.78
N THR A 246 12.69 -1.32 2.34
CA THR A 246 12.46 -1.19 3.78
C THR A 246 11.49 -2.28 4.25
N ALA A 247 11.92 -3.03 5.27
CA ALA A 247 11.19 -4.12 5.89
C ALA A 247 11.34 -4.07 7.41
N ARG A 248 11.27 -2.87 7.98
CA ARG A 248 11.50 -2.66 9.41
C ARG A 248 10.36 -3.28 10.19
N TYR A 249 10.70 -4.08 11.19
CA TYR A 249 9.73 -4.81 12.03
C TYR A 249 8.77 -5.72 11.24
N ALA A 250 9.08 -6.03 9.97
CA ALA A 250 8.30 -6.92 9.16
C ALA A 250 8.49 -8.38 9.61
N SER A 251 7.45 -9.19 9.48
CA SER A 251 7.48 -10.64 9.64
C SER A 251 7.39 -11.30 8.26
N VAL A 252 8.48 -11.87 7.75
CA VAL A 252 8.56 -12.50 6.43
C VAL A 252 8.86 -13.99 6.57
N GLN A 253 7.86 -14.86 6.33
CA GLN A 253 7.93 -16.27 6.68
C GLN A 253 7.67 -17.20 5.48
N ALA A 254 8.73 -17.74 4.90
CA ALA A 254 8.67 -18.82 3.92
C ALA A 254 8.85 -20.18 4.61
N SER A 255 7.77 -20.98 4.70
CA SER A 255 7.71 -22.18 5.55
C SER A 255 8.80 -23.22 5.25
N ASN A 256 8.93 -23.63 3.98
CA ASN A 256 10.01 -24.53 3.53
C ASN A 256 10.77 -23.99 2.31
N GLY A 257 10.32 -22.88 1.71
CA GLY A 257 11.07 -22.19 0.65
C GLY A 257 12.19 -21.32 1.20
N GLY A 258 12.55 -20.29 0.46
CA GLY A 258 13.52 -19.27 0.80
C GLY A 258 12.87 -17.90 0.94
N THR A 259 13.62 -17.00 1.55
CA THR A 259 13.28 -15.58 1.61
C THR A 259 14.38 -14.80 0.94
N VAL A 260 14.03 -14.02 -0.08
CA VAL A 260 14.97 -13.16 -0.81
C VAL A 260 14.52 -11.71 -0.68
N LEU A 261 15.40 -10.85 -0.16
CA LEU A 261 15.24 -9.40 -0.22
C LEU A 261 16.37 -8.82 -1.06
N ASN A 262 16.02 -8.13 -2.15
CA ASN A 262 16.99 -7.60 -3.11
C ASN A 262 16.79 -6.08 -3.35
N ALA A 263 17.69 -5.28 -2.77
CA ALA A 263 17.83 -3.86 -3.04
C ALA A 263 18.85 -3.62 -4.17
N THR A 264 18.37 -3.67 -5.41
CA THR A 264 19.16 -3.77 -6.64
C THR A 264 20.15 -2.62 -6.88
N SER A 265 19.86 -1.41 -6.41
CA SER A 265 20.71 -0.23 -6.61
C SER A 265 20.91 0.63 -5.36
N GLY A 266 20.24 0.29 -4.26
CA GLY A 266 20.15 1.10 -3.06
C GLY A 266 20.24 0.29 -1.78
N THR A 267 19.67 0.80 -0.71
CA THR A 267 19.78 0.24 0.64
C THR A 267 18.74 -0.83 0.93
N LEU A 268 19.11 -1.78 1.77
CA LEU A 268 18.19 -2.74 2.39
C LEU A 268 18.15 -2.45 3.90
N ASP A 269 17.00 -2.04 4.42
CA ASP A 269 16.78 -1.87 5.86
C ASP A 269 15.73 -2.85 6.37
N ALA A 270 16.19 -3.87 7.09
CA ALA A 270 15.36 -4.86 7.76
C ALA A 270 15.60 -4.85 9.27
N THR A 271 15.79 -3.64 9.83
CA THR A 271 15.90 -3.43 11.27
C THR A 271 14.68 -3.99 12.00
N GLY A 272 14.89 -4.85 12.99
CA GLY A 272 13.83 -5.45 13.80
C GLY A 272 12.97 -6.49 13.08
N ALA A 273 13.30 -6.87 11.84
CA ALA A 273 12.54 -7.84 11.07
C ALA A 273 12.66 -9.27 11.65
N ASP A 274 11.61 -10.06 11.52
CA ASP A 274 11.59 -11.50 11.78
C ASP A 274 11.48 -12.25 10.44
N MET A 275 12.56 -12.90 10.01
CA MET A 275 12.62 -13.59 8.73
C MET A 275 12.82 -15.09 8.92
N THR A 276 12.02 -15.88 8.22
CA THR A 276 12.18 -17.33 8.12
C THR A 276 12.34 -17.76 6.67
N GLY A 277 13.51 -18.30 6.33
CA GLY A 277 13.78 -18.96 5.06
C GLY A 277 14.00 -20.44 5.26
N GLY A 278 12.92 -21.23 5.19
CA GLY A 278 12.86 -22.66 5.54
C GLY A 278 14.04 -23.52 5.08
N ASN A 279 13.92 -24.23 3.97
CA ASN A 279 14.98 -25.14 3.50
C ASN A 279 15.90 -24.49 2.47
N ALA A 280 15.46 -23.44 1.78
CA ALA A 280 16.30 -22.75 0.80
C ALA A 280 17.14 -21.62 1.43
N GLY A 281 16.82 -21.20 2.65
CA GLY A 281 17.60 -20.20 3.39
C GLY A 281 17.10 -18.78 3.20
N ILE A 282 17.89 -17.82 3.68
CA ILE A 282 17.63 -16.39 3.59
C ILE A 282 18.74 -15.75 2.77
N VAL A 283 18.37 -15.02 1.73
CA VAL A 283 19.28 -14.30 0.84
C VAL A 283 18.96 -12.81 0.90
N LEU A 284 19.95 -12.01 1.28
CA LEU A 284 19.84 -10.56 1.36
C LEU A 284 20.83 -9.97 0.37
N GLU A 285 20.35 -9.17 -0.57
CA GLU A 285 21.19 -8.54 -1.60
C GLU A 285 20.99 -7.02 -1.57
N SER A 286 22.08 -6.28 -1.64
CA SER A 286 22.09 -4.83 -1.74
C SER A 286 23.38 -4.37 -2.42
N VAL A 287 23.37 -3.22 -3.09
CA VAL A 287 24.64 -2.53 -3.45
C VAL A 287 24.90 -1.30 -2.57
N GLY A 288 23.96 -1.02 -1.65
CA GLY A 288 24.03 -0.02 -0.62
C GLY A 288 24.43 -0.61 0.74
N SER A 289 24.24 0.19 1.80
CA SER A 289 24.38 -0.34 3.16
C SER A 289 23.17 -1.20 3.52
N MET A 290 23.39 -2.15 4.41
CA MET A 290 22.40 -3.11 4.87
C MET A 290 22.22 -3.00 6.39
N TRP A 291 20.97 -2.87 6.85
CA TRP A 291 20.63 -2.80 8.28
C TRP A 291 19.82 -4.02 8.71
N LEU A 292 20.37 -4.78 9.67
CA LEU A 292 19.79 -5.97 10.28
C LEU A 292 19.75 -5.85 11.81
N ASN A 293 19.88 -4.64 12.34
CA ASN A 293 19.89 -4.44 13.79
C ASN A 293 18.61 -4.99 14.41
N ASP A 294 18.70 -5.65 15.56
CA ASP A 294 17.58 -6.21 16.30
C ASP A 294 16.70 -7.21 15.50
N SER A 295 17.16 -7.73 14.36
CA SER A 295 16.41 -8.69 13.56
C SER A 295 16.60 -10.13 14.03
N THR A 296 15.68 -11.02 13.65
CA THR A 296 15.78 -12.48 13.83
C THR A 296 15.77 -13.15 12.47
N LEU A 297 16.77 -13.98 12.20
CA LEU A 297 16.98 -14.69 10.94
C LEU A 297 16.98 -16.19 11.24
N THR A 298 15.95 -16.89 10.76
CA THR A 298 15.72 -18.31 11.06
C THR A 298 15.73 -19.13 9.78
N THR A 299 16.52 -20.19 9.74
CA THR A 299 16.47 -21.20 8.68
C THR A 299 16.35 -22.60 9.28
N GLN A 300 15.79 -23.56 8.53
CA GLN A 300 15.76 -24.96 8.97
C GLN A 300 17.01 -25.70 8.49
N ASN A 301 17.30 -25.58 7.19
CA ASN A 301 18.41 -26.27 6.53
C ASN A 301 19.21 -25.38 5.56
N GLY A 302 18.71 -24.19 5.24
CA GLY A 302 19.38 -23.25 4.34
C GLY A 302 20.38 -22.34 5.05
N ASP A 303 21.20 -21.65 4.27
CA ASP A 303 22.15 -20.67 4.79
C ASP A 303 21.47 -19.30 4.97
N VAL A 304 22.13 -18.41 5.71
CA VAL A 304 21.80 -16.98 5.76
C VAL A 304 22.94 -16.23 5.10
N THR A 305 22.67 -15.55 3.98
CA THR A 305 23.68 -14.84 3.19
C THR A 305 23.33 -13.38 3.00
N ALA A 306 24.35 -12.50 3.07
CA ALA A 306 24.25 -11.08 2.76
C ALA A 306 25.29 -10.68 1.69
N ASP A 307 24.84 -10.33 0.50
CA ASP A 307 25.69 -9.77 -0.56
C ASP A 307 25.49 -8.25 -0.63
N LEU A 308 26.57 -7.49 -0.44
CA LEU A 308 26.59 -6.03 -0.49
C LEU A 308 27.18 -5.49 -1.80
N GLY A 309 27.61 -6.36 -2.73
CA GLY A 309 28.09 -6.07 -4.08
C GLY A 309 29.40 -5.26 -4.20
N THR A 310 29.80 -4.53 -3.15
CA THR A 310 30.94 -3.60 -3.13
C THR A 310 31.45 -3.44 -1.70
N SER A 311 32.76 -3.23 -1.53
CA SER A 311 33.38 -3.05 -0.20
C SER A 311 33.22 -1.65 0.42
N ALA A 312 32.63 -0.70 -0.31
CA ALA A 312 32.40 0.66 0.18
C ALA A 312 31.15 0.80 1.07
N THR A 313 30.46 -0.30 1.38
CA THR A 313 29.19 -0.35 2.10
C THR A 313 29.39 -0.81 3.55
N THR A 314 28.33 -0.71 4.35
CA THR A 314 28.34 -1.14 5.76
C THR A 314 27.21 -2.12 6.02
N LEU A 315 27.53 -3.20 6.73
CA LEU A 315 26.58 -4.15 7.28
C LEU A 315 26.40 -3.84 8.78
N TYR A 316 25.19 -3.44 9.17
CA TYR A 316 24.81 -3.18 10.56
C TYR A 316 24.05 -4.39 11.12
N VAL A 317 24.58 -5.03 12.17
CA VAL A 317 24.12 -6.33 12.71
C VAL A 317 24.07 -6.33 14.23
N ASP A 318 23.79 -5.18 14.84
CA ASP A 318 23.73 -5.08 16.29
C ASP A 318 22.53 -5.85 16.84
N ASN A 319 22.77 -6.76 17.79
CA ASN A 319 21.73 -7.58 18.41
C ASN A 319 20.91 -8.45 17.43
N THR A 320 21.39 -8.68 16.21
CA THR A 320 20.81 -9.65 15.27
C THR A 320 20.88 -11.07 15.85
N ASP A 321 19.78 -11.80 15.80
CA ASP A 321 19.66 -13.19 16.24
C ASP A 321 19.67 -14.14 15.02
N ILE A 322 20.70 -14.95 14.87
CA ILE A 322 20.84 -15.91 13.76
C ILE A 322 20.63 -17.32 14.29
N GLU A 323 19.46 -17.90 14.03
CA GLU A 323 19.09 -19.20 14.56
C GLU A 323 19.53 -20.36 13.64
N TYR A 324 19.74 -21.54 14.23
CA TYR A 324 20.15 -22.81 13.59
C TYR A 324 21.53 -22.85 12.94
N THR A 325 21.82 -22.02 11.93
CA THR A 325 23.15 -21.98 11.29
C THR A 325 24.19 -21.29 12.18
N ASN A 326 23.73 -20.40 13.07
CA ASN A 326 24.54 -19.53 13.92
C ASN A 326 25.55 -18.65 13.15
N THR A 327 25.42 -18.54 11.82
CA THR A 327 26.37 -17.80 10.99
C THR A 327 25.63 -17.09 9.86
N LEU A 328 25.83 -15.78 9.76
CA LEU A 328 25.55 -14.95 8.59
C LEU A 328 26.82 -14.91 7.75
N VAL A 329 26.73 -15.40 6.51
CA VAL A 329 27.82 -15.32 5.54
C VAL A 329 27.67 -14.04 4.72
N TYR A 330 28.73 -13.24 4.59
CA TYR A 330 28.65 -11.97 3.86
C TYR A 330 29.68 -11.83 2.74
N ASP A 331 29.36 -11.05 1.72
CA ASP A 331 30.24 -10.67 0.61
C ASP A 331 30.08 -9.17 0.27
N PRO A 332 31.14 -8.45 -0.15
CA PRO A 332 32.54 -8.86 -0.16
C PRO A 332 33.17 -8.95 1.24
N ALA A 333 34.27 -9.70 1.35
CA ALA A 333 34.93 -9.99 2.63
C ALA A 333 35.49 -8.76 3.37
N ASP A 334 35.72 -7.65 2.67
CA ASP A 334 36.34 -6.41 3.15
C ASP A 334 35.35 -5.25 3.42
N ILE A 335 34.04 -5.54 3.53
CA ILE A 335 33.04 -4.55 3.97
C ILE A 335 33.29 -4.05 5.41
N SER A 336 32.69 -2.91 5.75
CA SER A 336 32.59 -2.47 7.14
C SER A 336 31.46 -3.21 7.85
N ILE A 337 31.74 -3.78 9.03
CA ILE A 337 30.73 -4.38 9.91
C ILE A 337 30.60 -3.53 11.16
N VAL A 338 29.37 -3.18 11.51
CA VAL A 338 29.03 -2.41 12.70
C VAL A 338 28.01 -3.18 13.54
N GLY A 339 28.26 -3.29 14.84
CA GLY A 339 27.41 -4.03 15.77
C GLY A 339 27.98 -5.39 16.15
N THR A 340 27.27 -6.11 17.01
CA THR A 340 27.60 -7.49 17.38
C THR A 340 26.32 -8.32 17.43
N PRO A 341 26.21 -9.42 16.67
CA PRO A 341 25.06 -10.31 16.78
C PRO A 341 24.91 -10.89 18.19
N LYS A 342 23.73 -11.37 18.51
CA LYS A 342 23.38 -11.93 19.82
C LYS A 342 24.23 -13.15 20.20
N GLN A 343 24.63 -13.95 19.20
CA GLN A 343 25.54 -15.10 19.34
C GLN A 343 27.02 -14.68 19.51
N GLY A 344 27.35 -13.39 19.33
CA GLY A 344 28.70 -12.84 19.33
C GLY A 344 29.32 -12.74 17.92
N LEU A 345 30.50 -12.11 17.82
CA LEU A 345 31.16 -11.80 16.54
C LEU A 345 31.50 -13.02 15.67
N GLY A 346 31.57 -14.23 16.25
CA GLY A 346 31.79 -15.47 15.48
C GLY A 346 30.60 -15.86 14.60
N ALA A 347 29.46 -15.20 14.75
CA ALA A 347 28.24 -15.43 13.97
C ALA A 347 28.17 -14.62 12.68
N VAL A 348 29.22 -13.87 12.33
CA VAL A 348 29.33 -13.19 11.02
C VAL A 348 30.65 -13.61 10.40
N SER A 349 30.62 -14.17 9.19
CA SER A 349 31.80 -14.70 8.50
C SER A 349 31.85 -14.24 7.05
N PRO A 350 33.01 -13.80 6.53
CA PRO A 350 33.14 -13.50 5.12
C PRO A 350 32.95 -14.76 4.29
N SER A 351 32.43 -14.61 3.07
CA SER A 351 32.41 -15.65 2.04
C SER A 351 33.83 -16.15 1.78
N SER A 352 33.97 -17.48 1.64
CA SER A 352 35.26 -18.11 1.31
C SER A 352 35.55 -18.15 -0.20
N ASN A 353 34.61 -17.69 -1.04
CA ASN A 353 34.79 -17.64 -2.48
C ASN A 353 35.24 -16.23 -2.91
N PRO A 354 36.39 -16.09 -3.58
CA PRO A 354 36.91 -14.81 -4.05
C PRO A 354 36.22 -14.30 -5.32
#